data_AF-A0A6M8HVJ2-F1
#
_entry.id   AF-A0A6M8HVJ2-F1
#
_cell.length_a   1.000
_cell.length_b   1.000
_cell.length_c   1.000
_cell.angle_alpha   90.00
_cell.angle_beta   90.00
_cell.angle_gamma   90.00
#
_symmetry.space_group_name_H-M   'P 1'
#
loop_
_entity.id
_entity.type
_entity.pdbx_description
1 polymer ?
#
loop_
_entity_poly.entity_id
_entity_poly.type
_entity_poly.pdbx_seq_one_letter_code
_entity_poly.pdbx_strand_id
1 'polypeptide(L)'
;MPRSIAPASGSRRATNVTLPETLLREARDLGINLSQACERGLAAEVASLRRQRWLEQNQDAIQSYNEQVAQNGLPLAAYRQF
;
A
#
# COMPACT_ATOMS: atom_id res chain seq x y z
N MET A 1 13.33 -20.52 1.51
CA MET A 1 12.98 -19.69 2.69
C MET A 1 12.53 -18.32 2.21
N PRO A 2 11.27 -17.89 2.40
CA PRO A 2 10.86 -16.53 2.06
C PRO A 2 11.53 -15.53 3.03
N ARG A 3 12.25 -14.54 2.49
CA ARG A 3 12.85 -13.45 3.25
C ARG A 3 11.73 -12.57 3.81
N SER A 4 11.56 -12.58 5.13
CA SER A 4 10.78 -11.57 5.85
C SER A 4 11.41 -10.20 5.60
N ILE A 5 10.69 -9.33 4.88
CA ILE A 5 11.03 -7.91 4.79
C ILE A 5 10.50 -7.27 6.08
N ALA A 6 11.36 -7.14 7.08
CA ALA A 6 11.08 -6.24 8.19
C ALA A 6 11.00 -4.80 7.64
N PRO A 7 10.05 -3.96 8.09
CA PRO A 7 10.03 -2.57 7.68
C PRO A 7 11.34 -1.91 8.13
N ALA A 8 12.08 -1.35 7.16
CA ALA A 8 13.27 -0.59 7.44
C ALA A 8 12.92 0.56 8.39
N SER A 9 13.40 0.49 9.63
CA SER A 9 13.37 1.62 10.57
C SER A 9 14.36 2.67 10.08
N GLY A 10 13.99 3.36 8.99
CA GLY A 10 14.75 4.45 8.42
C GLY A 10 14.80 5.62 9.41
N SER A 11 15.92 6.34 9.42
CA SER A 11 16.06 7.58 10.15
C SER A 11 14.95 8.55 9.75
N ARG A 12 14.15 8.99 10.73
CA ARG A 12 13.11 9.99 10.51
C ARG A 12 13.79 11.32 10.20
N ARG A 13 13.53 11.86 8.99
CA ARG A 13 13.95 13.20 8.62
C ARG A 13 12.80 14.16 8.89
N ALA A 14 13.08 15.24 9.64
CA ALA A 14 12.12 16.32 9.77
C ALA A 14 11.93 17.01 8.41
N THR A 15 10.69 17.04 7.94
CA THR A 15 10.30 17.72 6.69
C THR A 15 9.32 18.81 7.06
N ASN A 16 9.60 20.06 6.66
CA ASN A 16 8.69 21.17 6.91
C ASN A 16 7.56 21.12 5.86
N VAL A 17 6.31 21.11 6.30
CA VAL A 17 5.12 21.01 5.44
C VAL A 17 4.19 22.17 5.73
N THR A 18 3.71 22.83 4.67
CA THR A 18 2.76 23.93 4.78
C THR A 18 1.35 23.38 4.62
N LEU A 19 0.50 23.61 5.63
CA LEU A 19 -0.90 23.18 5.65
C LEU A 19 -1.81 24.37 5.99
N PRO A 20 -3.11 24.32 5.61
CA PRO A 20 -4.07 25.36 5.97
C PRO A 20 -4.15 25.56 7.49
N GLU A 21 -4.16 26.81 7.94
CA GLU A 21 -4.21 27.14 9.36
C GLU A 21 -5.49 26.63 10.03
N THR A 22 -6.63 26.69 9.33
CA THR A 22 -7.92 26.19 9.80
C THR A 22 -7.86 24.72 10.18
N LEU A 23 -7.24 23.90 9.32
CA LEU A 23 -7.06 22.47 9.52
C LEU A 23 -6.07 22.18 10.66
N LEU A 24 -5.01 22.98 10.81
CA LEU A 24 -4.08 22.85 11.93
C LEU A 24 -4.73 23.18 13.27
N ARG A 25 -5.60 24.19 13.30
CA ARG A 25 -6.36 24.57 14.49
C ARG A 25 -7.34 23.48 14.88
N GLU A 26 -8.15 23.01 13.94
CA GLU A 26 -9.09 21.91 14.16
C GLU A 26 -8.37 20.64 14.63
N ALA A 27 -7.24 20.27 14.01
CA ALA A 27 -6.45 19.13 14.43
C ALA A 27 -5.94 19.27 15.88
N ARG A 28 -5.54 20.47 16.31
CA ARG A 28 -5.13 20.73 17.70
C ARG A 28 -6.30 20.64 18.67
N ASP A 29 -7.44 21.22 18.31
CA ASP A 29 -8.66 21.20 19.14
C ASP A 29 -9.19 19.77 19.33
N LEU A 30 -9.01 18.91 18.31
CA LEU A 30 -9.36 17.49 18.34
C LEU A 30 -8.26 16.60 18.95
N GLY A 31 -7.11 17.16 19.36
CA GLY A 31 -6.00 16.39 19.95
C GLY A 31 -5.30 15.44 18.96
N ILE A 32 -5.37 15.71 17.66
CA ILE A 32 -4.76 14.88 16.63
C ILE A 32 -3.25 15.09 16.61
N ASN A 33 -2.50 13.98 16.66
CA ASN A 33 -1.05 14.03 16.46
C ASN A 33 -0.73 14.24 14.97
N LEU A 34 -0.44 15.50 14.61
CA LEU A 34 -0.18 15.91 13.22
C LEU A 34 0.91 15.08 12.55
N SER A 35 2.02 14.81 13.24
CA SER A 35 3.12 14.03 12.65
C SER A 35 2.67 12.61 12.29
N GLN A 36 1.91 11.96 13.18
CA GLN A 36 1.42 10.60 12.94
C GLN A 36 0.33 10.59 11.86
N ALA A 37 -0.54 11.60 11.82
CA ALA A 37 -1.57 11.73 10.80
C ALA A 37 -0.96 11.92 9.40
N CYS A 38 0.04 12.81 9.29
CA CYS A 38 0.78 13.03 8.05
C CYS A 38 1.53 11.77 7.61
N GLU A 39 2.20 11.07 8.53
CA GLU A 39 2.89 9.81 8.21
C GLU A 39 1.92 8.76 7.66
N ARG A 40 0.76 8.57 8.30
CA ARG A 40 -0.27 7.63 7.85
C ARG A 40 -0.82 8.01 6.48
N GLY A 41 -1.13 9.29 6.27
CA GLY A 41 -1.65 9.77 4.98
C GLY A 41 -0.65 9.56 3.85
N LEU A 42 0.61 9.94 4.07
CA LEU A 42 1.68 9.77 3.08
C LEU A 42 1.97 8.30 2.79
N ALA A 43 2.01 7.45 3.83
CA ALA A 43 2.22 6.03 3.65
C ALA A 43 1.10 5.38 2.83
N ALA A 44 -0.15 5.76 3.08
CA ALA A 44 -1.30 5.26 2.33
C ALA A 44 -1.23 5.68 0.84
N GLU A 45 -0.90 6.95 0.57
CA GLU A 45 -0.79 7.46 -0.80
C GLU A 45 0.35 6.79 -1.57
N VAL A 46 1.52 6.67 -0.94
CA VAL A 46 2.67 5.96 -1.54
C VAL A 46 2.34 4.50 -1.82
N ALA A 47 1.66 3.82 -0.89
CA ALA A 47 1.24 2.44 -1.09
C ALA A 47 0.23 2.29 -2.24
N SER A 48 -0.71 3.23 -2.36
CA SER A 48 -1.69 3.27 -3.45
C SER A 48 -1.01 3.41 -4.80
N LEU A 49 -0.12 4.41 -4.96
CA LEU A 49 0.61 4.64 -6.20
C LEU A 49 1.54 3.48 -6.57
N ARG A 50 2.18 2.87 -5.58
CA ARG A 50 2.99 1.65 -5.81
C ARG A 50 2.14 0.49 -6.29
N ARG A 51 0.95 0.30 -5.70
CA ARG A 51 0.02 -0.75 -6.14
C ARG A 51 -0.44 -0.51 -7.57
N GLN A 52 -0.81 0.72 -7.92
CA GLN A 52 -1.22 1.07 -9.27
C GLN A 52 -0.12 0.76 -10.29
N ARG A 53 1.11 1.24 -10.03
CA ARG A 53 2.27 0.95 -10.90
C ARG A 53 2.56 -0.53 -11.02
N TRP A 54 2.42 -1.28 -9.92
CA TRP A 54 2.62 -2.72 -9.95
C TRP A 54 1.55 -3.40 -10.82
N LEU A 55 0.29 -3.01 -10.70
CA LEU A 55 -0.80 -3.55 -11.53
C LEU A 55 -0.57 -3.26 -13.01
N GLU A 56 -0.16 -2.04 -13.36
CA GLU A 56 0.19 -1.65 -14.73
C GLU A 56 1.34 -2.53 -15.27
N GLN A 57 2.40 -2.71 -14.49
CA GLN A 57 3.57 -3.50 -14.90
C GLN A 57 3.27 -5.00 -15.01
N ASN A 58 2.31 -5.51 -14.24
CA ASN A 58 1.99 -6.93 -14.18
C ASN A 58 0.71 -7.26 -14.95
N GLN A 59 0.13 -6.30 -15.69
CA GLN A 59 -1.13 -6.47 -16.38
C GLN A 59 -1.09 -7.65 -17.36
N ASP A 60 -0.03 -7.75 -18.17
CA ASP A 60 0.14 -8.85 -19.12
C ASP A 60 0.31 -10.20 -18.43
N ALA A 61 1.06 -10.25 -17.34
CA ALA A 61 1.27 -11.47 -16.55
C ALA A 61 -0.03 -11.93 -15.87
N ILE A 62 -0.80 -10.98 -15.33
CA ILE A 62 -2.11 -11.24 -14.72
C ILE A 62 -3.08 -11.74 -15.79
N GLN A 63 -3.12 -11.11 -16.96
CA GLN A 63 -4.00 -11.51 -18.05
C GLN A 63 -3.66 -12.92 -18.57
N SER A 64 -2.39 -13.20 -18.84
CA SER A 64 -1.90 -14.53 -19.25
C SER A 64 -2.27 -15.61 -18.24
N TYR A 65 -2.10 -15.33 -16.95
CA TYR A 65 -2.49 -16.25 -15.89
C TYR A 65 -4.02 -16.44 -15.82
N ASN A 66 -4.80 -15.37 -15.94
CA ASN A 66 -6.26 -15.44 -15.95
C ASN A 66 -6.79 -16.27 -17.13
N GLU A 67 -6.20 -16.13 -18.32
CA GLU A 67 -6.52 -16.93 -19.50
C GLU A 67 -6.18 -18.40 -19.29
N GLN A 68 -5.02 -18.69 -18.70
CA GLN A 68 -4.63 -20.06 -18.37
C GLN A 68 -5.59 -20.70 -17.37
N VAL A 69 -6.05 -19.97 -16.35
CA VAL A 69 -7.04 -20.44 -15.37
C VAL A 69 -8.41 -20.63 -16.01
N ALA A 70 -8.81 -19.75 -16.94
CA ALA A 70 -10.08 -19.89 -17.67
C ALA A 70 -10.08 -21.14 -18.57
N GLN A 71 -8.95 -21.45 -19.19
CA GLN A 71 -8.82 -22.61 -20.10
C GLN A 71 -8.64 -23.93 -19.34
N ASN A 72 -7.80 -23.94 -18.30
CA ASN A 72 -7.36 -25.18 -17.64
C ASN A 72 -7.96 -25.38 -16.24
N GLY A 73 -8.78 -24.43 -15.77
CA GLY A 73 -9.27 -24.40 -14.40
C GLY A 73 -8.20 -23.96 -13.41
N LEU A 74 -8.56 -23.96 -12.12
CA LEU A 74 -7.63 -23.59 -11.06
C LEU A 74 -6.56 -24.69 -10.89
N PRO A 75 -5.27 -24.37 -11.07
CA PRO A 75 -4.21 -25.32 -10.79
C PRO A 75 -4.31 -25.76 -9.33
N LEU A 76 -4.21 -27.08 -9.10
CA LEU A 76 -4.30 -27.71 -7.78
C LEU A 76 -5.69 -27.67 -7.12
N ALA A 77 -6.76 -27.31 -7.84
CA ALA A 77 -8.13 -27.43 -7.30
C ALA A 77 -8.46 -28.85 -6.80
N ALA A 78 -7.86 -29.87 -7.44
CA ALA A 78 -8.00 -31.27 -7.06
C ALA A 78 -7.47 -31.62 -5.64
N TYR A 79 -6.67 -30.74 -5.02
CA TYR A 79 -6.08 -30.97 -3.69
C TYR A 79 -6.67 -30.05 -2.62
N ARG A 80 -7.70 -29.26 -2.93
CA ARG A 80 -8.37 -28.39 -1.95
C ARG A 80 -9.19 -29.25 -0.98
N GLN A 81 -8.67 -29.47 0.22
CA GLN A 81 -9.44 -29.98 1.36
C GLN A 81 -10.20 -28.81 2.00
N PHE A 82 -11.51 -28.98 2.18
CA PHE A 82 -12.47 -27.96 2.62
C PHE A 82 -12.16 -27.38 4.00
#